data_AF-A0A383CP75-F1
#
_entry.id   AF-A0A383CP75-F1
#
_cell.length_a   1.000
_cell.length_b   1.000
_cell.length_c   1.000
_cell.angle_alpha   90.00
_cell.angle_beta   90.00
_cell.angle_gamma   90.00
#
_symmetry.space_group_name_H-M   'P 1'
#
loop_
_entity.id
_entity.type
_entity.pdbx_description
1 polymer ?
#
loop_
_entity_poly.entity_id
_entity_poly.type
_entity_poly.pdbx_seq_one_letter_code
_entity_poly.pdbx_strand_id
1 'polypeptide(L)' 'MDNKKVTIIKYHYVRDLVNSEYPNIKGREVYEFIEQIKYFMKYYNIISMDTFLNSIKNTTLLPSKSILLTFDDGY' A
#
# COMPACT_ATOMS: atom_id res chain seq x y z
N MET A 1 -6.03 11.08 21.32
CA MET A 1 -4.64 10.70 20.98
C MET A 1 -4.36 11.18 19.59
N ASP A 2 -3.28 11.94 19.39
CA ASP A 2 -2.84 12.41 18.06
C ASP A 2 -2.45 11.21 17.20
N ASN A 3 -3.29 10.88 16.22
CA ASN A 3 -2.99 9.79 15.32
C ASN A 3 -2.24 10.33 14.09
N LYS A 4 -0.91 10.41 14.25
CA LYS A 4 0.04 10.93 13.24
C LYS A 4 0.86 9.83 12.55
N LYS A 5 0.58 8.56 12.84
CA LYS A 5 1.34 7.42 12.29
C LYS A 5 0.67 6.91 11.01
N VAL A 6 1.47 6.73 9.97
CA VAL A 6 1.09 6.07 8.71
C VAL A 6 2.03 4.90 8.46
N THR A 7 1.49 3.81 7.91
CA THR A 7 2.29 2.72 7.33
C THR A 7 2.36 2.93 5.82
N ILE A 8 3.55 2.94 5.23
CA ILE A 8 3.72 3.08 3.78
C ILE A 8 4.22 1.75 3.24
N ILE A 9 3.46 1.15 2.32
CA ILE A 9 3.82 -0.11 1.65
C ILE A 9 4.20 0.20 0.21
N LYS A 10 5.38 -0.27 -0.18
CA LYS A 10 5.93 -0.10 -1.52
C LYS A 10 5.83 -1.40 -2.31
N TYR A 11 5.12 -1.36 -3.43
CA TYR A 11 5.07 -2.43 -4.41
C TYR A 11 5.91 -2.04 -5.64
N HIS A 12 6.49 -3.04 -6.30
CA HIS A 12 7.07 -2.91 -7.64
C HIS A 12 6.29 -3.85 -8.55
N TYR A 13 6.72 -5.12 -8.67
CA TYR A 13 6.02 -6.11 -9.49
C TYR A 13 4.90 -6.81 -8.71
N VAL A 14 3.66 -6.65 -9.18
CA VAL A 14 2.50 -7.48 -8.80
C VAL A 14 2.01 -8.18 -10.07
N ARG A 15 2.37 -9.45 -10.26
CA ARG A 15 2.11 -10.19 -11.50
C ARG A 15 2.12 -11.69 -11.25
N ASP A 16 1.70 -12.47 -12.24
CA ASP A 16 1.97 -13.91 -12.28
C ASP A 16 3.48 -14.12 -12.45
N LEU A 17 4.18 -14.51 -11.37
CA LEU A 17 5.64 -14.69 -11.43
C LEU A 17 5.96 -16.06 -12.02
N VAL A 18 5.25 -17.10 -11.62
CA VAL A 18 5.48 -18.48 -12.09
C VAL A 18 5.45 -18.58 -13.61
N ASN A 19 4.50 -17.91 -14.27
CA ASN A 19 4.38 -17.93 -15.73
C ASN A 19 5.01 -16.71 -16.43
N SER A 20 5.79 -15.90 -15.70
CA SER A 20 6.49 -14.76 -16.28
C SER A 20 7.78 -15.15 -17.02
N GLU A 21 8.27 -14.24 -17.86
CA GLU A 21 9.62 -14.33 -18.44
C GLU A 21 10.74 -14.32 -17.39
N TYR A 22 10.44 -13.85 -16.16
CA TYR A 22 11.42 -13.74 -15.07
C TYR A 22 10.88 -14.32 -13.75
N PRO A 23 10.72 -15.65 -13.61
CA PRO A 23 10.06 -16.25 -12.44
C PRO A 23 10.74 -16.00 -11.10
N ASN A 24 12.04 -15.66 -11.13
CA ASN A 24 12.85 -15.41 -9.93
C ASN A 24 12.99 -13.92 -9.60
N ILE A 25 12.33 -13.02 -10.34
CA ILE A 25 12.36 -11.59 -10.04
C ILE A 25 11.65 -11.33 -8.70
N LYS A 26 12.16 -10.37 -7.94
CA LYS A 26 11.48 -9.95 -6.70
C LYS A 26 10.15 -9.30 -7.04
N GLY A 27 9.06 -10.01 -6.81
CA GLY A 27 7.72 -9.52 -7.00
C GLY A 27 6.74 -10.14 -6.02
N ARG A 28 5.47 -9.87 -6.26
CA ARG A 28 4.33 -10.40 -5.51
C ARG A 28 3.41 -11.11 -6.49
N GLU A 29 2.99 -12.33 -6.13
CA GLU A 29 1.95 -13.02 -6.88
C GLU A 29 0.61 -12.29 -6.77
N VAL A 30 -0.16 -12.26 -7.86
CA VAL A 30 -1.44 -11.52 -7.89
C VAL A 30 -2.40 -12.00 -6.80
N TYR A 31 -2.48 -13.31 -6.56
CA TYR A 31 -3.36 -13.85 -5.53
C TYR A 31 -2.92 -13.42 -4.12
N GLU A 32 -1.61 -13.39 -3.84
CA GLU A 32 -1.09 -12.92 -2.56
C GLU A 32 -1.38 -11.44 -2.35
N PHE A 33 -1.23 -10.63 -3.40
CA PHE A 33 -1.57 -9.21 -3.35
C PHE A 33 -3.06 -8.99 -3.04
N ILE A 34 -3.96 -9.75 -3.68
CA ILE A 34 -5.40 -9.68 -3.41
C ILE A 34 -5.69 -10.00 -1.93
N GLU A 35 -5.06 -11.02 -1.35
CA GLU A 35 -5.22 -11.35 0.06
C GLU A 35 -4.67 -10.25 0.98
N GLN A 36 -3.56 -9.60 0.61
CA GLN A 36 -3.06 -8.41 1.31
C GLN A 36 -4.09 -7.27 1.30
N ILE A 37 -4.69 -6.96 0.14
CA ILE A 37 -5.72 -5.93 0.03
C ILE A 37 -6.94 -6.27 0.90
N LYS A 38 -7.42 -7.52 0.89
CA LYS A 38 -8.52 -7.96 1.76
C LYS A 38 -8.19 -7.77 3.24
N TYR A 39 -6.97 -8.11 3.65
CA TYR A 39 -6.50 -7.89 5.01
C TYR A 39 -6.46 -6.39 5.36
N PHE A 40 -5.92 -5.54 4.47
CA PHE A 40 -5.88 -4.10 4.71
C PHE A 40 -7.26 -3.49 4.81
N MET A 41 -8.19 -3.85 3.92
CA MET A 41 -9.58 -3.37 3.97
C MET A 41 -10.29 -3.78 5.27
N LYS A 42 -9.90 -4.90 5.89
CA LYS A 42 -10.48 -5.38 7.15
C LYS A 42 -9.89 -4.71 8.40
N TYR A 43 -8.60 -4.35 8.37
CA TYR A 43 -7.87 -3.96 9.59
C TYR A 43 -7.24 -2.57 9.57
N TYR A 44 -7.18 -1.92 8.40
CA TYR A 44 -6.52 -0.62 8.17
C TYR A 44 -7.45 0.34 7.43
N ASN A 45 -7.09 1.62 7.48
CA ASN A 45 -7.71 2.66 6.67
C ASN A 45 -6.76 3.00 5.51
N ILE A 46 -7.07 2.52 4.30
CA ILE A 46 -6.31 2.89 3.10
C ILE A 46 -6.58 4.37 2.81
N ILE A 47 -5.53 5.19 2.75
CA ILE A 47 -5.62 6.63 2.50
C ILE A 47 -5.06 6.99 1.13
N SER A 48 -5.51 8.12 0.58
CA SER A 48 -4.93 8.69 -0.63
C SER A 48 -3.68 9.53 -0.33
N MET A 49 -2.92 9.84 -1.39
CA MET A 49 -1.82 10.80 -1.30
C MET A 49 -2.31 12.19 -0.82
N ASP A 50 -3.49 12.63 -1.26
CA ASP A 50 -4.05 13.92 -0.83
C ASP A 50 -4.34 13.95 0.68
N THR A 51 -4.93 12.87 1.22
CA THR A 51 -5.14 12.74 2.69
C THR A 51 -3.82 12.78 3.44
N PHE A 52 -2.80 12.09 2.92
CA PHE A 52 -1.46 12.09 3.51
C PHE A 52 -0.84 13.49 3.49
N LEU A 53 -0.84 14.18 2.34
CA LEU A 53 -0.29 15.53 2.20
C LEU A 53 -1.03 16.55 3.08
N ASN A 54 -2.36 16.45 3.17
CA ASN A 54 -3.15 17.30 4.05
C ASN A 54 -2.80 17.10 5.52
N SER A 55 -2.53 15.86 5.94
CA SER A 55 -2.10 15.58 7.33
C SER A 55 -0.78 16.25 7.70
N ILE A 56 0.13 16.41 6.74
CA ILE A 56 1.42 17.09 6.92
C ILE A 56 1.24 18.60 6.90
N LYS A 57 0.53 19.13 5.89
CA LYS A 57 0.42 20.57 5.62
C LYS A 57 -0.51 21.30 6.59
N ASN A 58 -1.66 20.68 6.88
CA ASN A 58 -2.75 21.32 7.62
C ASN A 58 -2.91 20.74 9.03
N THR A 59 -1.97 19.89 9.47
CA THR A 59 -2.04 19.17 10.77
C THR A 59 -3.35 18.41 10.99
N THR A 60 -4.01 17.98 9.91
CA THR A 60 -5.21 17.15 10.02
C THR A 60 -4.86 15.76 10.51
N LEU A 61 -5.66 15.22 11.42
CA LEU A 61 -5.43 13.88 11.96
C LEU A 61 -5.69 12.81 10.90
N LEU A 62 -4.85 11.78 10.88
CA LEU A 62 -5.08 10.61 10.06
C LEU A 62 -6.10 9.66 10.73
N PRO A 63 -6.86 8.89 9.96
CA PRO A 63 -7.62 7.74 10.47
C PRO A 63 -6.72 6.77 11.24
N SER A 64 -7.24 6.13 12.29
CA SER A 64 -6.48 5.11 13.03
C SER A 64 -6.01 4.00 12.09
N LYS A 65 -4.77 3.52 12.27
CA LYS A 65 -4.19 2.48 11.39
C LYS A 65 -4.22 2.88 9.89
N SER A 66 -3.82 4.11 9.57
CA SER A 66 -3.69 4.54 8.17
C SER A 66 -2.59 3.80 7.43
N ILE A 67 -2.89 3.43 6.19
CA ILE A 67 -1.94 2.81 5.27
C ILE A 67 -1.97 3.52 3.91
N LEU A 68 -0.79 3.79 3.36
CA LEU A 68 -0.59 4.33 2.02
C LEU A 68 0.08 3.25 1.17
N LEU A 69 -0.55 2.89 0.05
CA LEU A 69 0.00 1.92 -0.90
C LEU A 69 0.67 2.70 -2.04
N THR A 70 1.94 2.42 -2.31
CA THR A 70 2.69 3.04 -3.42
C THR A 70 3.13 1.96 -4.42
N PHE A 71 3.16 2.33 -5.69
CA PHE A 71 3.59 1.48 -6.80
C PHE A 71 4.63 2.26 -7.60
N ASP A 72 5.83 1.71 -7.70
CA ASP A 72 6.95 2.35 -8.37
C ASP A 72 7.19 1.70 -9.75
N ASP A 73 7.99 2.35 -10.59
CA ASP A 73 8.45 1.90 -11.92
C ASP A 73 7.38 1.74 -13.02
N GLY A 74 6.09 1.79 -12.71
CA GLY A 74 5.00 1.87 -13.69
C GLY A 74 4.84 0.63 -14.59
N TYR A 75 5.15 -0.56 -14.04
CA TYR A 75 5.06 -1.85 -14.71
C TYR A 75 3.62 -2.31 -14.97
#